data_AF-A0A7T5EYJ5-F1
#
_entry.id   AF-A0A7T5EYJ5-F1
#
_cell.length_a   1.000
_cell.length_b   1.000
_cell.length_c   1.000
_cell.angle_alpha   90.00
_cell.angle_beta   90.00
_cell.angle_gamma   90.00
#
_symmetry.space_group_name_H-M   'P 1'
#
loop_
_entity.id
_entity.type
_entity.pdbx_description
1 polymer ?
#
loop_
_entity_poly.entity_id
_entity_poly.type
_entity_poly.pdbx_seq_one_letter_code
_entity_poly.pdbx_strand_id
1 'polypeptide(L)'
;MSLCLCTFIPLHANAQTLKTIDNTKYPNRIRVAIRANNNPSGKILYVQTVSFKSYCKDVLPNEWMPGWNQNALRAGAIAVKMFGWYHTLHPVTESGKTFDVDNTTNFQEYKYKTATPATNRAVDATWNLVYVPANKEIKKLEYRAGIPNNPNWSFVGADLMSQWGSQYWGTTGKKKYLPILGLFYPKHNSQTV
;
A
#
# COMPACT_ATOMS: atom_id res chain seq x y z
N MET A 1 -6.69 -26.26 59.80
CA MET A 1 -7.55 -26.19 58.59
C MET A 1 -7.25 -24.85 57.91
N SER A 2 -6.47 -24.85 56.85
CA SER A 2 -6.19 -23.63 56.08
C SER A 2 -6.47 -23.94 54.61
N LEU A 3 -7.60 -23.46 54.12
CA LEU A 3 -7.95 -23.52 52.70
C LEU A 3 -7.35 -22.26 52.04
N CYS A 4 -6.33 -22.47 51.22
CA CYS A 4 -5.80 -21.42 50.35
C CYS A 4 -6.76 -21.28 49.15
N LEU A 5 -7.47 -20.16 49.08
CA LEU A 5 -8.40 -19.86 48.00
C LEU A 5 -7.61 -19.24 46.83
N CYS A 6 -7.26 -20.03 45.83
CA CYS A 6 -6.72 -19.52 44.57
C CYS A 6 -7.83 -18.84 43.77
N THR A 7 -7.88 -17.51 43.79
CA THR A 7 -8.77 -16.74 42.91
C THR A 7 -8.22 -16.79 41.48
N PHE A 8 -8.93 -17.47 40.58
CA PHE A 8 -8.70 -17.37 39.14
C PHE A 8 -9.10 -15.97 38.65
N ILE A 9 -8.13 -15.21 38.15
CA ILE A 9 -8.41 -13.99 37.38
C ILE A 9 -8.65 -14.42 35.94
N PRO A 10 -9.85 -14.23 35.35
CA PRO A 10 -10.05 -14.52 33.94
C PRO A 10 -9.25 -13.51 33.11
N LEU A 11 -8.34 -14.02 32.26
CA LEU A 11 -7.78 -13.24 31.17
C LEU A 11 -8.93 -12.85 30.24
N HIS A 12 -9.27 -11.57 30.20
CA HIS A 12 -10.18 -11.03 29.21
C HIS A 12 -9.42 -10.94 27.89
N ALA A 13 -9.52 -11.99 27.07
CA ALA A 13 -9.06 -11.95 25.68
C ALA A 13 -9.93 -10.93 24.92
N ASN A 14 -9.38 -9.74 24.68
CA ASN A 14 -10.00 -8.77 23.77
C ASN A 14 -9.87 -9.29 22.34
N ALA A 15 -10.86 -10.03 21.86
CA ALA A 15 -10.95 -10.41 20.45
C ALA A 15 -11.29 -9.16 19.63
N GLN A 16 -10.27 -8.50 19.07
CA GLN A 16 -10.49 -7.45 18.08
C GLN A 16 -10.86 -8.11 16.74
N THR A 17 -11.94 -7.64 16.11
CA THR A 17 -12.31 -8.11 14.76
C THR A 17 -11.26 -7.66 13.75
N LEU A 18 -10.65 -8.65 13.10
CA LEU A 18 -9.66 -8.45 12.04
C LEU A 18 -10.25 -7.64 10.87
N LYS A 19 -9.49 -6.67 10.36
CA LYS A 19 -9.86 -5.87 9.19
C LYS A 19 -9.54 -6.63 7.90
N THR A 20 -10.57 -7.07 7.20
CA THR A 20 -10.48 -7.84 5.97
C THR A 20 -11.05 -7.06 4.78
N ILE A 21 -10.74 -7.53 3.57
CA ILE A 21 -11.29 -6.98 2.32
C ILE A 21 -12.82 -7.01 2.32
N ASP A 22 -13.43 -8.04 2.90
CA ASP A 22 -14.88 -8.26 2.86
C ASP A 22 -15.64 -7.37 3.86
N ASN A 23 -15.01 -6.99 4.98
CA ASN A 23 -15.67 -6.29 6.09
C ASN A 23 -15.24 -4.82 6.27
N THR A 24 -14.30 -4.34 5.45
CA THR A 24 -13.76 -3.00 5.55
C THR A 24 -14.03 -2.23 4.28
N LYS A 25 -14.64 -1.05 4.39
CA LYS A 25 -14.83 -0.15 3.25
C LYS A 25 -13.53 0.56 2.90
N TYR A 26 -13.39 0.99 1.65
CA TYR A 26 -12.35 1.94 1.31
C TYR A 26 -12.48 3.21 2.16
N PRO A 27 -11.36 3.79 2.59
CA PRO A 27 -11.38 5.06 3.29
C PRO A 27 -11.83 6.15 2.32
N ASN A 28 -12.69 7.06 2.79
CA ASN A 28 -13.10 8.22 1.99
C ASN A 28 -11.98 9.27 1.92
N ARG A 29 -11.11 9.30 2.94
CA ARG A 29 -10.07 10.30 3.14
C ARG A 29 -8.80 9.65 3.69
N ILE A 30 -7.68 10.31 3.48
CA ILE A 30 -6.37 9.94 4.06
C ILE A 30 -5.68 11.21 4.56
N ARG A 31 -5.00 11.10 5.69
CA ARG A 31 -4.24 12.16 6.36
C ARG A 31 -2.76 12.03 6.00
N VAL A 32 -2.24 13.02 5.29
CA VAL A 32 -0.85 13.09 4.85
C VAL A 32 -0.10 14.12 5.69
N ALA A 33 0.89 13.71 6.47
CA ALA A 33 1.83 14.63 7.09
C ALA A 33 2.73 15.25 6.02
N ILE A 34 2.76 16.59 5.97
CA ILE A 34 3.63 17.35 5.07
C ILE A 34 4.90 17.72 5.83
N ARG A 35 6.00 17.04 5.50
CA ARG A 35 7.34 17.28 6.04
C ARG A 35 8.06 18.36 5.26
N ALA A 36 8.82 19.18 5.98
CA ALA A 36 9.67 20.20 5.39
C ALA A 36 10.64 19.60 4.36
N ASN A 37 10.77 20.25 3.20
CA ASN A 37 11.69 19.89 2.12
C ASN A 37 11.53 18.46 1.57
N ASN A 38 10.39 17.81 1.78
CA ASN A 38 10.18 16.41 1.43
C ASN A 38 11.25 15.47 2.04
N ASN A 39 11.73 15.81 3.23
CA ASN A 39 12.75 15.04 3.93
C ASN A 39 12.10 14.06 4.93
N PRO A 40 12.40 12.75 4.86
CA PRO A 40 11.97 11.74 5.83
C PRO A 40 12.20 12.11 7.31
N SER A 41 13.28 12.82 7.61
CA SER A 41 13.63 13.30 8.95
C SER A 41 13.21 14.75 9.20
N GLY A 42 12.54 15.38 8.23
CA GLY A 42 12.07 16.75 8.30
C GLY A 42 10.93 16.91 9.29
N LYS A 43 10.86 18.08 9.92
CA LYS A 43 9.74 18.48 10.79
C LYS A 43 8.42 18.39 10.02
N ILE A 44 7.41 17.80 10.66
CA ILE A 44 6.03 17.85 10.16
C ILE A 44 5.50 19.28 10.31
N LEU A 45 5.24 19.93 9.18
CA LEU A 45 4.71 21.29 9.10
C LEU A 45 3.21 21.30 9.44
N TYR A 46 2.44 20.44 8.78
CA TYR A 46 1.00 20.26 8.99
C TYR A 46 0.55 18.87 8.52
N VAL A 47 -0.71 18.51 8.81
CA VAL A 47 -1.35 17.29 8.30
C VAL A 47 -2.45 17.68 7.33
N GLN A 48 -2.31 17.32 6.07
CA GLN A 48 -3.29 17.55 5.03
C GLN A 48 -4.28 16.38 4.98
N THR A 49 -5.59 16.64 4.97
CA THR A 49 -6.60 15.61 4.71
C THR A 49 -7.08 15.72 3.27
N VAL A 50 -6.97 14.65 2.49
CA VAL A 50 -7.40 14.61 1.08
C VAL A 50 -8.31 13.41 0.83
N SER A 51 -9.06 13.43 -0.29
CA SER A 51 -9.80 12.24 -0.71
C SER A 51 -8.83 11.10 -1.00
N PHE A 52 -9.19 9.88 -0.62
CA PHE A 52 -8.30 8.73 -0.79
C PHE A 52 -7.99 8.45 -2.27
N LYS A 53 -8.96 8.68 -3.15
CA LYS A 53 -8.78 8.53 -4.60
C LYS A 53 -7.83 9.59 -5.17
N SER A 54 -7.96 10.84 -4.72
CA SER A 54 -7.04 11.92 -5.11
C SER A 54 -5.62 11.64 -4.65
N TYR A 55 -5.44 11.13 -3.42
CA TYR A 55 -4.14 10.68 -2.95
C TYR A 55 -3.50 9.66 -3.88
N CYS A 56 -4.22 8.59 -4.24
CA CYS A 56 -3.70 7.58 -5.16
C CYS A 56 -3.32 8.16 -6.53
N LYS A 57 -4.10 9.12 -7.03
CA LYS A 57 -3.84 9.82 -8.30
C LYS A 57 -2.59 10.70 -8.26
N ASP A 58 -2.34 11.35 -7.12
CA ASP A 58 -1.17 12.20 -6.90
C ASP A 58 0.09 11.39 -6.57
N VAL A 59 -0.01 10.24 -5.89
CA VAL A 59 1.13 9.36 -5.61
C VAL A 59 1.62 8.63 -6.84
N LEU A 60 0.72 8.00 -7.62
CA LEU A 60 1.12 7.12 -8.71
C LEU A 60 2.14 7.72 -9.71
N PRO A 61 2.05 8.97 -10.17
CA PRO A 61 3.04 9.55 -11.09
C PRO A 61 4.42 9.81 -10.47
N ASN A 62 4.53 9.80 -9.14
CA ASN A 62 5.79 9.95 -8.42
C ASN A 62 6.46 8.60 -8.11
N GLU A 63 5.69 7.51 -8.17
CA GLU A 63 6.17 6.14 -7.92
C GLU A 63 6.31 5.33 -9.21
N TRP A 64 5.45 5.56 -10.20
CA TRP A 64 5.55 4.98 -11.53
C TRP A 64 5.62 6.10 -12.56
N MET A 65 6.61 6.05 -13.44
CA MET A 65 6.80 7.09 -14.45
C MET A 65 5.57 7.14 -15.38
N PRO A 66 4.96 8.31 -15.63
CA PRO A 66 3.71 8.41 -16.40
C PRO A 66 3.76 7.83 -17.82
N GLY A 67 4.94 7.76 -18.44
CA GLY A 67 5.16 7.20 -19.78
C GLY A 67 5.33 5.67 -19.83
N TRP A 68 5.26 4.98 -18.69
CA TRP A 68 5.37 3.53 -18.63
C TRP A 68 4.14 2.81 -19.20
N ASN A 69 4.31 1.51 -19.45
CA ASN A 69 3.27 0.65 -19.98
C ASN A 69 2.02 0.71 -19.11
N GLN A 70 0.84 0.82 -19.74
CA GLN A 70 -0.42 0.97 -19.01
C GLN A 70 -0.71 -0.19 -18.05
N ASN A 71 -0.24 -1.41 -18.33
CA ASN A 71 -0.39 -2.54 -17.40
C ASN A 71 0.55 -2.42 -16.19
N ALA A 72 1.74 -1.85 -16.36
CA ALA A 72 2.62 -1.51 -15.24
C ALA A 72 1.99 -0.44 -14.35
N LEU A 73 1.45 0.64 -14.96
CA LEU A 73 0.73 1.69 -14.24
C LEU A 73 -0.48 1.15 -13.48
N ARG A 74 -1.26 0.23 -14.06
CA ARG A 74 -2.42 -0.40 -13.40
C ARG A 74 -2.00 -1.31 -12.24
N ALA A 75 -0.91 -2.06 -12.38
CA ALA A 75 -0.36 -2.86 -11.28
C ALA A 75 0.13 -1.96 -10.13
N GLY A 76 0.89 -0.91 -10.46
CA GLY A 76 1.32 0.10 -9.49
C GLY A 76 0.16 0.83 -8.82
N ALA A 77 -0.91 1.16 -9.56
CA ALA A 77 -2.12 1.78 -8.99
C ALA A 77 -2.77 0.90 -7.91
N ILE A 78 -2.78 -0.42 -8.08
CA ILE A 78 -3.30 -1.35 -7.07
C ILE A 78 -2.36 -1.40 -5.85
N ALA A 79 -1.04 -1.46 -6.07
CA ALA A 79 -0.05 -1.42 -4.98
C ALA A 79 -0.17 -0.14 -4.15
N VAL A 80 -0.22 1.03 -4.81
CA VAL A 80 -0.40 2.34 -4.18
C VAL A 80 -1.67 2.40 -3.34
N LYS A 81 -2.79 1.93 -3.90
CA LYS A 81 -4.07 1.91 -3.18
C LYS A 81 -4.02 0.98 -1.96
N MET A 82 -3.46 -0.22 -2.09
CA MET A 82 -3.37 -1.15 -0.95
C MET A 82 -2.46 -0.61 0.15
N PHE A 83 -1.35 0.03 -0.21
CA PHE A 83 -0.44 0.69 0.73
C PHE A 83 -1.17 1.79 1.53
N GLY A 84 -1.79 2.75 0.83
CA GLY A 84 -2.52 3.83 1.48
C GLY A 84 -3.68 3.32 2.34
N TRP A 85 -4.44 2.33 1.86
CA TRP A 85 -5.56 1.76 2.61
C TRP A 85 -5.08 1.12 3.92
N TYR A 86 -4.03 0.31 3.87
CA TYR A 86 -3.41 -0.25 5.07
C TYR A 86 -3.06 0.85 6.08
N HIS A 87 -2.44 1.93 5.63
CA HIS A 87 -2.02 3.01 6.51
C HIS A 87 -3.15 3.82 7.13
N THR A 88 -4.32 3.91 6.49
CA THR A 88 -5.52 4.49 7.14
C THR A 88 -6.02 3.67 8.34
N LEU A 89 -5.66 2.39 8.41
CA LEU A 89 -5.98 1.50 9.53
C LEU A 89 -4.88 1.47 10.60
N HIS A 90 -3.69 1.97 10.28
CA HIS A 90 -2.51 1.95 11.13
C HIS A 90 -1.88 3.36 11.22
N PRO A 91 -2.62 4.35 11.77
CA PRO A 91 -2.13 5.72 11.83
C PRO A 91 -0.95 5.84 12.80
N VAL A 92 -0.04 6.76 12.48
CA VAL A 92 1.14 7.09 13.28
C VAL A 92 0.91 8.42 13.99
N THR A 93 1.41 8.55 15.22
CA THR A 93 1.47 9.83 15.94
C THR A 93 2.93 10.22 16.18
N GLU A 94 3.33 11.37 15.66
CA GLU A 94 4.69 11.93 15.81
C GLU A 94 4.58 13.41 16.14
N SER A 95 5.32 13.87 17.16
CA SER A 95 5.34 15.28 17.57
C SER A 95 3.93 15.89 17.76
N GLY A 96 3.03 15.12 18.40
CA GLY A 96 1.65 15.52 18.68
C GLY A 96 0.70 15.53 17.47
N LYS A 97 1.13 15.04 16.30
CA LYS A 97 0.30 14.99 15.09
C LYS A 97 0.03 13.55 14.69
N THR A 98 -1.24 13.19 14.54
CA THR A 98 -1.66 11.87 14.05
C THR A 98 -2.00 11.91 12.56
N PHE A 99 -1.36 11.05 11.77
CA PHE A 99 -1.53 10.96 10.32
C PHE A 99 -1.49 9.49 9.87
N ASP A 100 -1.88 9.24 8.62
CA ASP A 100 -1.90 7.89 8.06
C ASP A 100 -0.59 7.60 7.32
N VAL A 101 -0.11 8.58 6.54
CA VAL A 101 1.14 8.55 5.77
C VAL A 101 1.84 9.92 5.83
N ASP A 102 3.12 10.01 5.47
CA ASP A 102 3.76 11.29 5.16
C ASP A 102 4.01 11.44 3.65
N ASN A 103 4.48 12.61 3.23
CA ASN A 103 4.66 12.92 1.81
C ASN A 103 5.95 12.39 1.18
N THR A 104 6.76 11.66 1.95
CA THR A 104 8.12 11.26 1.59
C THR A 104 8.23 9.77 1.32
N THR A 105 9.43 9.32 0.96
CA THR A 105 9.78 7.91 0.75
C THR A 105 9.71 7.02 2.00
N ASN A 106 9.46 7.56 3.19
CA ASN A 106 9.10 6.76 4.37
C ASN A 106 7.80 5.96 4.13
N PHE A 107 6.91 6.50 3.31
CA PHE A 107 5.64 5.88 2.96
C PHE A 107 5.55 5.75 1.43
N GLN A 108 5.02 6.79 0.78
CA GLN A 108 4.95 6.90 -0.66
C GLN A 108 5.19 8.36 -1.02
N GLU A 109 5.91 8.61 -2.11
CA GLU A 109 6.20 9.96 -2.58
C GLU A 109 4.88 10.65 -3.00
N TYR A 110 4.35 11.50 -2.14
CA TYR A 110 3.11 12.24 -2.39
C TYR A 110 3.43 13.70 -2.68
N LYS A 111 2.93 14.17 -3.81
CA LYS A 111 2.99 15.58 -4.19
C LYS A 111 1.60 16.04 -4.59
N TYR A 112 1.11 17.08 -3.92
CA TYR A 112 -0.24 17.58 -4.16
C TYR A 112 -0.38 18.10 -5.60
N LYS A 113 -1.47 17.72 -6.28
CA LYS A 113 -1.79 18.13 -7.66
C LYS A 113 -0.76 17.70 -8.71
N THR A 114 -0.06 16.58 -8.52
CA THR A 114 0.83 16.01 -9.55
C THR A 114 0.19 14.92 -10.39
N ALA A 115 -1.09 14.60 -10.17
CA ALA A 115 -1.87 13.71 -11.01
C ALA A 115 -1.67 13.97 -12.51
N THR A 116 -1.44 12.91 -13.28
CA THR A 116 -1.30 12.99 -14.74
C THR A 116 -2.43 12.23 -15.43
N PRO A 117 -2.79 12.54 -16.70
CA PRO A 117 -3.83 11.80 -17.40
C PRO A 117 -3.57 10.29 -17.49
N ALA A 118 -2.32 9.87 -17.73
CA ALA A 118 -1.97 8.45 -17.87
C ALA A 118 -2.12 7.66 -16.57
N THR A 119 -1.65 8.24 -15.45
CA THR A 119 -1.75 7.63 -14.13
C THR A 119 -3.18 7.69 -13.60
N ASN A 120 -3.93 8.77 -13.86
CA ASN A 120 -5.34 8.86 -13.53
C ASN A 120 -6.16 7.74 -14.17
N ARG A 121 -5.96 7.48 -15.46
CA ARG A 121 -6.62 6.37 -16.16
C ARG A 121 -6.28 5.01 -15.54
N ALA A 122 -5.05 4.83 -15.05
CA ALA A 122 -4.67 3.59 -14.36
C ALA A 122 -5.42 3.43 -13.03
N VAL A 123 -5.43 4.47 -12.19
CA VAL A 123 -6.15 4.49 -10.90
C VAL A 123 -7.65 4.31 -11.10
N ASP A 124 -8.24 4.99 -12.07
CA ASP A 124 -9.68 4.89 -12.36
C ASP A 124 -10.05 3.49 -12.85
N ALA A 125 -9.25 2.90 -13.75
CA ALA A 125 -9.49 1.56 -14.28
C ALA A 125 -9.37 0.43 -13.24
N THR A 126 -8.63 0.65 -12.15
CA THR A 126 -8.42 -0.34 -11.08
C THR A 126 -9.07 0.05 -9.76
N TRP A 127 -9.89 1.11 -9.73
CA TRP A 127 -10.44 1.65 -8.48
C TRP A 127 -11.25 0.61 -7.70
N ASN A 128 -11.99 -0.25 -8.39
CA ASN A 128 -12.81 -1.30 -7.78
C ASN A 128 -12.09 -2.67 -7.66
N LEU A 129 -10.79 -2.74 -7.95
CA LEU A 129 -10.00 -3.97 -7.87
C LEU A 129 -9.00 -3.91 -6.72
N VAL A 130 -8.90 -4.96 -5.91
CA VAL A 130 -7.93 -5.04 -4.81
C VAL A 130 -7.14 -6.33 -4.87
N TYR A 131 -5.97 -6.31 -4.26
CA TYR A 131 -5.26 -7.54 -3.96
C TYR A 131 -5.93 -8.21 -2.75
N VAL A 132 -6.26 -9.49 -2.89
CA VAL A 132 -6.87 -10.30 -1.82
C VAL A 132 -5.89 -11.40 -1.43
N PRO A 133 -5.19 -11.28 -0.30
CA PRO A 133 -4.35 -12.37 0.23
C PRO A 133 -5.22 -13.53 0.74
N ALA A 134 -4.61 -14.68 1.01
CA ALA A 134 -5.35 -15.88 1.44
C ALA A 134 -6.12 -15.69 2.75
N ASN A 135 -5.54 -15.00 3.74
CA ASN A 135 -6.20 -14.63 5.00
C ASN A 135 -7.22 -13.50 4.86
N LYS A 136 -7.37 -12.92 3.65
CA LYS A 136 -8.24 -11.79 3.31
C LYS A 136 -7.97 -10.50 4.09
N GLU A 137 -6.90 -10.42 4.86
CA GLU A 137 -6.52 -9.20 5.55
C GLU A 137 -6.14 -8.11 4.56
N ILE A 138 -6.38 -6.85 4.93
CA ILE A 138 -5.84 -5.73 4.15
C ILE A 138 -4.33 -5.72 4.35
N LYS A 139 -3.60 -6.17 3.34
CA LYS A 139 -2.13 -6.24 3.35
C LYS A 139 -1.52 -4.98 2.73
N LYS A 140 -0.51 -4.41 3.39
CA LYS A 140 0.38 -3.42 2.79
C LYS A 140 1.15 -4.04 1.63
N LEU A 141 1.00 -3.50 0.43
CA LEU A 141 1.76 -3.93 -0.73
C LEU A 141 3.01 -3.06 -0.90
N GLU A 142 4.15 -3.65 -0.59
CA GLU A 142 5.45 -2.99 -0.67
C GLU A 142 5.99 -3.00 -2.12
N TYR A 143 6.79 -2.02 -2.48
CA TYR A 143 7.47 -1.97 -3.78
C TYR A 143 8.83 -1.28 -3.68
N ARG A 144 9.70 -1.52 -4.67
CA ARG A 144 11.02 -0.87 -4.82
C ARG A 144 11.35 -0.65 -6.30
N ALA A 145 12.31 0.22 -6.58
CA ALA A 145 12.74 0.55 -7.94
C ALA A 145 13.10 -0.70 -8.78
N GLY A 146 14.03 -1.51 -8.28
CA GLY A 146 14.64 -2.58 -9.06
C GLY A 146 15.57 -2.07 -10.16
N ILE A 147 15.95 -2.96 -11.07
CA ILE A 147 16.91 -2.70 -12.15
C ILE A 147 16.15 -2.37 -13.45
N PRO A 148 16.42 -1.24 -14.13
CA PRO A 148 15.82 -0.90 -15.42
C PRO A 148 16.03 -1.98 -16.48
N ASN A 149 15.05 -2.16 -17.37
CA ASN A 149 15.10 -3.11 -18.50
C ASN A 149 15.39 -4.57 -18.10
N ASN A 150 15.08 -4.96 -16.85
CA ASN A 150 15.34 -6.29 -16.32
C ASN A 150 14.03 -6.94 -15.81
N PRO A 151 13.86 -8.27 -15.92
CA PRO A 151 12.72 -8.98 -15.33
C PRO A 151 12.63 -8.89 -13.80
N ASN A 152 13.73 -8.53 -13.13
CA ASN A 152 13.84 -8.38 -11.67
C ASN A 152 13.45 -9.67 -10.93
N TRP A 153 14.03 -10.80 -11.33
CA TRP A 153 13.70 -12.14 -10.81
C TRP A 153 13.80 -12.27 -9.28
N SER A 154 14.71 -11.54 -8.63
CA SER A 154 14.84 -11.54 -7.16
C SER A 154 13.62 -10.97 -6.42
N PHE A 155 12.73 -10.26 -7.12
CA PHE A 155 11.49 -9.72 -6.56
C PHE A 155 10.28 -10.62 -6.83
N VAL A 156 10.38 -11.54 -7.79
CA VAL A 156 9.28 -12.45 -8.12
C VAL A 156 9.05 -13.39 -6.93
N GLY A 157 7.81 -13.44 -6.45
CA GLY A 157 7.42 -14.22 -5.28
C GLY A 157 7.79 -13.60 -3.92
N ALA A 158 8.44 -12.42 -3.91
CA ALA A 158 9.01 -11.83 -2.70
C ALA A 158 8.03 -10.97 -1.87
N ASP A 159 6.73 -10.97 -2.22
CA ASP A 159 5.73 -10.05 -1.67
C ASP A 159 6.12 -8.57 -1.81
N LEU A 160 6.89 -8.25 -2.86
CA LEU A 160 7.52 -6.96 -3.09
C LEU A 160 7.57 -6.67 -4.59
N MET A 161 6.87 -5.65 -5.07
CA MET A 161 6.88 -5.33 -6.50
C MET A 161 8.12 -4.54 -6.89
N SER A 162 8.79 -4.98 -7.94
CA SER A 162 9.77 -4.16 -8.65
C SER A 162 9.05 -3.20 -9.60
N GLN A 163 9.25 -1.89 -9.44
CA GLN A 163 8.71 -0.85 -10.34
C GLN A 163 9.23 -1.08 -11.77
N TRP A 164 10.54 -1.19 -11.95
CA TRP A 164 11.14 -1.50 -13.26
C TRP A 164 10.79 -2.90 -13.76
N GLY A 165 10.65 -3.88 -12.87
CA GLY A 165 10.16 -5.21 -13.22
C GLY A 165 8.74 -5.17 -13.77
N SER A 166 7.83 -4.41 -13.15
CA SER A 166 6.46 -4.23 -13.64
C SER A 166 6.44 -3.61 -15.03
N GLN A 167 7.33 -2.65 -15.29
CA GLN A 167 7.52 -2.05 -16.61
C GLN A 167 8.02 -3.07 -17.63
N TYR A 168 9.08 -3.81 -17.31
CA TYR A 168 9.64 -4.86 -18.17
C TYR A 168 8.58 -5.92 -18.53
N TRP A 169 7.82 -6.40 -17.55
CA TRP A 169 6.79 -7.42 -17.78
C TRP A 169 5.61 -6.87 -18.58
N GLY A 170 5.30 -5.57 -18.44
CA GLY A 170 4.29 -4.90 -19.26
C GLY A 170 4.71 -4.69 -20.71
N THR A 171 5.99 -4.37 -20.97
CA THR A 171 6.53 -4.12 -22.31
C THR A 171 7.03 -5.38 -22.98
N THR A 172 8.17 -5.91 -22.56
CA THR A 172 8.85 -7.09 -23.12
C THR A 172 8.04 -8.35 -22.88
N GLY A 173 7.57 -8.53 -21.64
CA GLY A 173 6.77 -9.70 -21.28
C GLY A 173 5.33 -9.67 -21.78
N LYS A 174 4.86 -8.52 -22.28
CA LYS A 174 3.48 -8.26 -22.75
C LYS A 174 2.38 -8.71 -21.77
N LYS A 175 2.70 -8.79 -20.47
CA LYS A 175 1.77 -9.23 -19.44
C LYS A 175 0.73 -8.14 -19.14
N LYS A 176 -0.48 -8.58 -18.83
CA LYS A 176 -1.52 -7.70 -18.28
C LYS A 176 -1.25 -7.44 -16.79
N TYR A 177 -1.91 -6.43 -16.23
CA TYR A 177 -1.65 -5.96 -14.86
C TYR A 177 -1.91 -7.02 -13.77
N LEU A 178 -2.92 -7.90 -13.93
CA LEU A 178 -3.18 -8.98 -12.97
C LEU A 178 -2.04 -10.03 -12.92
N PRO A 179 -1.56 -10.58 -14.06
CA PRO A 179 -0.35 -11.40 -14.06
C PRO A 179 0.89 -10.68 -13.52
N ILE A 180 1.05 -9.38 -13.76
CA ILE A 180 2.16 -8.59 -13.19
C ILE A 180 2.05 -8.57 -11.66
N LEU A 181 0.87 -8.27 -11.11
CA LEU A 181 0.63 -8.33 -9.66
C LEU A 181 0.94 -9.71 -9.09
N GLY A 182 0.46 -10.78 -9.74
CA GLY A 182 0.67 -12.15 -9.29
C GLY A 182 2.12 -12.62 -9.30
N LEU A 183 2.98 -12.04 -10.15
CA LEU A 183 4.42 -12.31 -10.12
C LEU A 183 5.06 -11.82 -8.81
N PHE A 184 4.67 -10.65 -8.34
CA PHE A 184 5.34 -10.00 -7.20
C PHE A 184 4.64 -10.25 -5.86
N TYR A 185 3.31 -10.42 -5.89
CA TYR A 185 2.48 -10.71 -4.73
C TYR A 185 1.74 -12.03 -4.95
N PRO A 186 2.43 -13.18 -4.81
CA PRO A 186 1.77 -14.47 -4.95
C PRO A 186 0.76 -14.66 -3.81
N LYS A 187 -0.36 -15.30 -4.12
CA LYS A 187 -1.25 -15.80 -3.09
C LYS A 187 -0.60 -17.01 -2.44
N HIS A 188 0.06 -16.82 -1.30
CA HIS A 188 0.54 -17.93 -0.49
C HIS A 188 -0.68 -18.67 0.07
N ASN A 189 -0.81 -19.96 -0.22
CA ASN A 189 -1.80 -20.79 0.44
C ASN A 189 -1.36 -20.96 1.90
N SER A 190 -2.14 -20.48 2.85
CA SER A 190 -1.95 -20.80 4.27
C SER A 190 -2.31 -22.28 4.49
N GLN A 191 -1.35 -23.17 4.22
CA GLN A 191 -1.36 -24.57 4.64
C GLN A 191 0.08 -25.01 4.91
N THR A 192 0.55 -24.72 6.12
CA THR A 192 1.42 -25.60 6.90
C THR A 192 1.19 -25.19 8.35
N VAL A 193 0.43 -26.04 9.04
CA VAL A 193 0.37 -26.15 10.50
C VAL A 193 1.77 -26.35 11.06
#